data_AF-A0AAD1W5X5-F1
#
_entry.id   AF-A0AAD1W5X5-F1
#
_cell.length_a   1.000
_cell.length_b   1.000
_cell.length_c   1.000
_cell.angle_alpha   90.00
_cell.angle_beta   90.00
_cell.angle_gamma   90.00
#
_symmetry.space_group_name_H-M   'P 1'
#
loop_
_entity.id
_entity.type
_entity.pdbx_description
1 polymer ?
#
loop_
_entity_poly.entity_id
_entity_poly.type
_entity_poly.pdbx_seq_one_letter_code
_entity_poly.pdbx_strand_id
1 'polypeptide(L)'
;MIVCAAYSHELPKYGIKCGMTNYAAAYCTGLLLARRLHNKFSLDKVYEGQVEVTGDEYNVEDLYKKAHAAIRENPVHEKKPPREVKKKRWNRAKLSVEQRKDRIAQKKASFLRAQEKVAADN
;
A
#
# COMPACT_ATOMS: atom_id res chain seq x y z
N MET A 1 -5.16 -15.84 4.92
CA MET A 1 -4.89 -15.99 3.48
C MET A 1 -5.77 -15.00 2.73
N ILE A 2 -5.22 -14.11 1.91
CA ILE A 2 -6.01 -13.09 1.19
C ILE A 2 -6.50 -13.69 -0.12
N VAL A 3 -7.82 -13.73 -0.34
CA VAL A 3 -8.44 -14.35 -1.54
C VAL A 3 -8.45 -13.41 -2.73
N CYS A 4 -8.87 -12.17 -2.54
CA CYS A 4 -8.92 -11.11 -3.55
C CYS A 4 -8.71 -9.74 -2.87
N ALA A 5 -8.21 -8.75 -3.61
CA ALA A 5 -8.04 -7.38 -3.14
C ALA A 5 -8.48 -6.39 -4.23
N ALA A 6 -8.92 -5.21 -3.80
CA ALA A 6 -9.19 -4.07 -4.64
C ALA A 6 -8.79 -2.79 -3.91
N TYR A 7 -8.23 -1.83 -4.65
CA TYR A 7 -7.76 -0.59 -4.07
C TYR A 7 -8.32 0.63 -4.81
N SER A 8 -8.46 1.74 -4.09
CA SER A 8 -8.96 3.00 -4.65
C SER A 8 -8.02 3.62 -5.69
N HIS A 9 -6.71 3.36 -5.60
CA HIS A 9 -5.73 3.79 -6.59
C HIS A 9 -5.87 3.08 -7.96
N GLU A 10 -6.73 2.06 -8.06
CA GLU A 10 -7.05 1.39 -9.32
C GLU A 10 -8.27 2.02 -10.01
N LEU A 11 -9.11 2.77 -9.28
CA LEU A 11 -10.30 3.43 -9.81
C LEU A 11 -10.07 4.40 -10.97
N PRO A 12 -8.89 5.06 -11.11
CA PRO A 12 -8.59 5.84 -12.31
C PRO A 12 -8.74 5.08 -13.63
N LYS A 13 -8.54 3.76 -13.63
CA LYS A 13 -8.74 2.94 -14.83
C LYS A 13 -10.20 2.89 -15.28
N TYR A 14 -11.13 3.08 -14.35
CA TYR A 14 -12.58 3.04 -14.57
C TYR A 14 -13.20 4.43 -14.68
N GLY A 15 -12.37 5.49 -14.79
CA GLY A 15 -12.82 6.87 -15.02
C GLY A 15 -12.72 7.81 -13.81
N ILE A 16 -12.58 7.31 -12.58
CA ILE A 16 -12.52 8.14 -11.37
C ILE A 16 -11.08 8.64 -11.15
N LYS A 17 -10.77 9.85 -11.63
CA LYS A 17 -9.41 10.42 -11.60
C LYS A 17 -9.00 10.97 -10.22
N CYS A 18 -9.92 11.55 -9.47
CA CYS A 18 -9.67 12.19 -8.18
C CYS A 18 -10.78 11.83 -7.17
N GLY A 19 -10.62 12.19 -5.89
CA GLY A 19 -11.62 11.91 -4.85
C GLY A 19 -11.64 10.46 -4.35
N MET A 20 -10.50 9.78 -4.30
CA MET A 20 -10.40 8.35 -3.98
C MET A 20 -10.71 7.96 -2.53
N THR A 21 -10.98 8.94 -1.66
CA THR A 21 -11.23 8.76 -0.23
C THR A 21 -12.66 9.08 0.18
N ASN A 22 -13.53 9.43 -0.77
CA ASN A 22 -14.94 9.73 -0.50
C ASN A 22 -15.80 8.46 -0.44
N TYR A 23 -17.06 8.62 -0.04
CA TYR A 23 -18.01 7.51 0.07
C TYR A 23 -18.30 6.83 -1.28
N ALA A 24 -18.45 7.61 -2.35
CA ALA A 24 -18.71 7.07 -3.69
C ALA A 24 -17.56 6.19 -4.21
N ALA A 25 -16.30 6.59 -3.97
CA ALA A 25 -15.13 5.79 -4.29
C ALA A 25 -15.05 4.52 -3.44
N ALA A 26 -15.39 4.58 -2.16
CA ALA A 26 -15.46 3.41 -1.29
C ALA A 26 -16.53 2.39 -1.77
N TYR A 27 -17.67 2.88 -2.27
CA TYR A 27 -18.67 2.01 -2.88
C TYR A 27 -18.15 1.35 -4.16
N CYS A 28 -17.49 2.13 -5.03
CA CYS A 28 -16.87 1.61 -6.26
C CYS A 28 -15.80 0.55 -5.96
N THR A 29 -14.95 0.74 -4.95
CA THR A 29 -13.94 -0.27 -4.57
C THR A 29 -14.58 -1.54 -4.02
N GLY A 30 -15.64 -1.42 -3.23
CA GLY A 30 -16.41 -2.56 -2.74
C GLY A 30 -17.05 -3.37 -3.87
N LEU A 31 -17.70 -2.69 -4.83
CA LEU A 31 -18.26 -3.31 -6.02
C LEU A 31 -17.19 -4.03 -6.84
N LEU A 32 -16.02 -3.40 -7.05
CA LEU A 32 -14.90 -4.00 -7.77
C LEU A 32 -14.37 -5.26 -7.08
N LEU A 33 -14.25 -5.24 -5.74
CA LEU A 33 -13.82 -6.41 -4.98
C LEU A 33 -14.79 -7.58 -5.12
N ALA A 34 -16.10 -7.32 -5.03
CA ALA A 34 -17.13 -8.33 -5.20
C ALA A 34 -17.10 -8.95 -6.60
N ARG A 35 -17.03 -8.12 -7.66
CA ARG A 35 -16.97 -8.61 -9.04
C ARG A 35 -15.71 -9.43 -9.33
N ARG A 36 -14.55 -9.02 -8.80
CA ARG A 36 -13.32 -9.81 -8.89
C ARG A 36 -13.46 -11.16 -8.21
N LEU A 37 -14.08 -11.19 -7.03
CA LEU A 37 -14.28 -12.41 -6.27
C LEU A 37 -15.22 -13.36 -7.02
N HIS A 38 -16.36 -12.87 -7.52
CA HIS A 38 -17.29 -13.69 -8.31
C HIS A 38 -16.66 -14.21 -9.60
N ASN A 39 -15.93 -13.39 -10.37
CA ASN A 39 -15.23 -13.87 -11.57
C ASN A 39 -14.18 -14.93 -11.23
N LYS A 40 -13.47 -14.79 -10.10
CA LYS A 40 -12.48 -15.78 -9.66
C LYS A 40 -13.10 -17.14 -9.34
N PHE A 41 -14.34 -17.15 -8.84
CA PHE A 41 -15.09 -18.36 -8.52
C PHE A 41 -16.11 -18.76 -9.60
N SER A 42 -16.15 -18.04 -10.73
CA SER A 42 -17.11 -18.27 -11.83
C SER A 42 -18.58 -18.23 -11.40
N LEU A 43 -18.92 -17.35 -10.45
CA LEU A 43 -20.26 -17.14 -9.88
C LEU A 43 -20.93 -15.85 -10.40
N ASP A 44 -20.32 -15.22 -11.39
CA ASP A 44 -20.65 -13.91 -11.95
C ASP A 44 -22.06 -13.85 -12.56
N LYS A 45 -22.49 -14.91 -13.25
CA LYS A 45 -23.81 -15.00 -13.90
C LYS A 45 -24.95 -15.35 -12.94
N VAL A 46 -24.65 -16.03 -11.84
CA VAL A 46 -25.65 -16.47 -10.86
C VAL A 46 -25.96 -15.34 -9.89
N TYR A 47 -24.94 -14.58 -9.50
CA TYR A 47 -25.05 -13.49 -8.53
C TYR A 47 -24.73 -12.15 -9.18
N GLU A 48 -25.59 -11.74 -10.11
CA GLU A 48 -25.50 -10.44 -10.76
C GLU A 48 -25.80 -9.29 -9.80
N GLY A 49 -26.67 -9.48 -8.80
CA GLY A 49 -27.05 -8.44 -7.84
C GLY A 49 -27.78 -7.27 -8.49
N GLN A 50 -27.89 -6.13 -7.79
CA GLN A 50 -28.51 -4.93 -8.36
C GLN A 50 -27.60 -4.27 -9.40
N VAL A 51 -28.15 -3.93 -10.57
CA VAL A 51 -27.44 -3.25 -11.68
C VAL A 51 -27.50 -1.74 -11.50
N GLU A 52 -28.71 -1.21 -11.40
CA GLU A 52 -28.99 0.18 -11.05
C GLU A 52 -29.04 0.33 -9.53
N VAL A 53 -28.51 1.44 -9.00
CA VAL A 53 -28.47 1.67 -7.56
C VAL A 53 -29.67 2.54 -7.17
N THR A 54 -30.47 2.05 -6.22
CA THR A 54 -31.75 2.67 -5.81
C THR A 54 -31.67 3.51 -4.54
N GLY A 55 -30.47 3.77 -3.99
CA GLY A 55 -30.31 4.43 -2.68
C GLY A 55 -30.87 5.86 -2.63
N ASP A 56 -31.40 6.28 -1.49
CA ASP A 56 -32.16 7.55 -1.35
C ASP A 56 -31.31 8.83 -1.50
N GLU A 57 -30.00 8.78 -1.22
CA GLU A 57 -29.06 9.90 -1.43
C GLU A 57 -28.19 9.70 -2.68
N TYR A 58 -28.83 9.41 -3.82
CA TYR A 58 -28.13 9.16 -5.09
C TYR A 58 -27.76 10.45 -5.85
N ASN A 59 -27.03 11.36 -5.20
CA ASN A 59 -26.39 12.49 -5.89
C ASN A 59 -25.07 12.04 -6.52
N VAL A 60 -25.20 11.18 -7.53
CA VAL A 60 -24.05 10.59 -8.20
C VAL A 60 -23.93 11.21 -9.58
N GLU A 61 -22.93 12.08 -9.73
CA GLU A 61 -22.50 12.60 -11.04
C GLU A 61 -22.34 11.44 -12.04
N ASP A 62 -22.67 11.69 -13.32
CA ASP A 62 -22.59 10.69 -14.41
C ASP A 62 -21.27 9.90 -14.47
N LEU A 63 -20.22 10.47 -13.89
CA LEU A 63 -18.91 9.85 -13.70
C LEU A 63 -18.97 8.50 -12.99
N TYR A 64 -19.62 8.37 -11.83
CA TYR A 64 -19.58 7.11 -11.08
C TYR A 64 -20.55 6.08 -11.65
N LYS A 65 -21.64 6.49 -12.30
CA LYS A 65 -22.49 5.55 -13.07
C LYS A 65 -21.69 4.87 -14.18
N LYS A 66 -20.90 5.64 -14.93
CA LYS A 66 -19.97 5.11 -15.93
C LYS A 66 -18.92 4.19 -15.30
N ALA A 67 -18.38 4.55 -14.14
CA ALA A 67 -17.44 3.70 -13.42
C ALA A 67 -18.06 2.37 -12.96
N HIS A 68 -19.30 2.40 -12.44
CA HIS A 68 -20.03 1.20 -12.03
C HIS A 68 -20.28 0.23 -13.20
N ALA A 69 -20.57 0.75 -14.40
CA ALA A 69 -20.70 -0.05 -15.60
C ALA A 69 -19.34 -0.66 -16.01
N ALA A 70 -18.30 0.16 -16.11
CA ALA A 70 -16.96 -0.29 -16.50
C ALA A 70 -16.38 -1.36 -15.55
N ILE A 71 -16.66 -1.26 -14.24
CA ILE A 71 -16.25 -2.24 -13.23
C ILE A 71 -16.95 -3.60 -13.45
N ARG A 72 -18.22 -3.61 -13.86
CA ARG A 72 -18.97 -4.84 -14.13
C ARG A 72 -18.47 -5.54 -15.39
N GLU A 73 -18.15 -4.76 -16.43
CA GLU A 73 -17.60 -5.30 -17.67
C GLU A 73 -16.21 -5.92 -17.46
N ASN A 74 -15.30 -5.20 -16.80
CA ASN A 74 -13.90 -5.61 -16.69
C ASN A 74 -13.37 -5.54 -15.25
N PRO A 75 -13.74 -6.50 -14.37
CA PRO A 75 -13.29 -6.49 -12.98
C PRO A 75 -11.84 -6.99 -12.82
N VAL A 76 -11.25 -7.65 -13.83
CA VAL A 76 -9.97 -8.37 -13.69
C VAL A 76 -8.80 -7.43 -13.32
N HIS A 77 -7.97 -7.87 -12.37
CA HIS A 77 -6.78 -7.13 -11.96
C HIS A 77 -5.54 -7.54 -12.75
N GLU A 78 -5.07 -6.66 -13.63
CA GLU A 78 -3.79 -6.82 -14.33
C GLU A 78 -2.62 -6.36 -13.45
N LYS A 79 -1.70 -7.29 -13.16
CA LYS A 79 -0.48 -7.01 -12.41
C LYS A 79 0.48 -6.19 -13.28
N LYS A 80 0.98 -5.08 -12.74
CA LYS A 80 2.03 -4.29 -13.40
C LYS A 80 3.30 -5.13 -13.56
N PRO A 81 4.02 -5.01 -14.70
CA PRO A 81 5.26 -5.74 -14.91
C PRO A 81 6.30 -5.35 -13.85
N PRO A 82 7.11 -6.31 -13.37
CA PRO A 82 8.18 -6.03 -12.42
C PRO A 82 9.21 -5.10 -13.06
N ARG A 83 9.61 -4.06 -12.32
CA ARG A 83 10.68 -3.14 -12.76
C ARG A 83 12.03 -3.67 -12.26
N GLU A 84 13.03 -3.69 -13.14
CA GLU A 84 14.41 -3.98 -12.75
C GLU A 84 14.99 -2.78 -12.00
N VAL A 85 15.08 -2.89 -10.68
CA VAL A 85 15.61 -1.84 -9.81
C VAL A 85 16.90 -2.33 -9.15
N LYS A 86 18.00 -1.58 -9.32
CA LYS A 86 19.24 -1.81 -8.56
C LYS A 86 18.96 -1.58 -7.08
N LYS A 87 19.00 -2.64 -6.27
CA LYS A 87 18.70 -2.56 -4.83
C LYS A 87 19.82 -1.80 -4.12
N LYS A 88 19.53 -0.58 -3.67
CA LYS A 88 20.40 0.21 -2.77
C LYS A 88 19.97 -0.02 -1.32
N ARG A 89 20.94 -0.09 -0.41
CA ARG A 89 20.67 -0.11 1.03
C ARG A 89 20.51 1.31 1.55
N TRP A 90 19.28 1.68 1.92
CA TRP A 90 18.97 3.01 2.49
C TRP A 90 19.27 3.11 3.98
N ASN A 91 19.12 2.00 4.71
CA ASN A 91 19.30 1.96 6.16
C ASN A 91 20.69 1.46 6.53
N ARG A 92 21.25 1.99 7.62
CA ARG A 92 22.58 1.59 8.10
C ARG A 92 22.64 0.09 8.39
N ALA A 93 23.83 -0.48 8.16
CA ALA A 93 24.11 -1.84 8.59
C ALA A 93 24.02 -1.99 10.11
N LYS A 94 23.40 -3.10 10.54
CA LYS A 94 23.46 -3.52 11.94
C LYS A 94 24.93 -3.83 12.23
N LEU A 95 25.48 -3.14 13.23
CA LEU A 95 26.87 -3.34 13.67
C LEU A 95 27.09 -4.80 14.06
N SER A 96 28.23 -5.34 13.65
CA SER A 96 28.70 -6.64 14.14
C SER A 96 28.98 -6.59 15.64
N VAL A 97 29.07 -7.76 16.26
CA VAL A 97 29.37 -7.86 17.70
C VAL A 97 30.76 -7.32 18.00
N GLU A 98 31.75 -7.61 17.15
CA GLU A 98 33.12 -7.11 17.24
C GLU A 98 33.17 -5.58 17.18
N GLN A 99 32.52 -4.97 16.19
CA GLN A 99 32.46 -3.51 16.06
C GLN A 99 31.81 -2.82 17.28
N ARG A 100 30.91 -3.52 17.99
CA ARG A 100 30.33 -3.02 19.25
C ARG A 100 31.33 -3.14 20.40
N LYS A 101 32.04 -4.27 20.51
CA LYS A 101 33.08 -4.49 21.52
C LYS A 101 34.23 -3.49 21.36
N ASP A 102 34.70 -3.28 20.13
CA ASP A 102 35.76 -2.31 19.82
C ASP A 102 35.33 -0.89 20.16
N ARG A 103 34.08 -0.54 19.87
CA ARG A 103 33.51 0.76 20.27
C ARG A 103 33.50 0.93 21.80
N ILE A 104 33.13 -0.11 22.54
CA ILE A 104 33.13 -0.06 24.01
C ILE A 104 34.57 0.11 24.52
N ALA A 105 35.52 -0.65 23.99
CA ALA A 105 36.93 -0.55 24.35
C ALA A 105 37.51 0.84 24.03
N GLN A 106 37.25 1.37 22.84
CA GLN A 106 37.66 2.72 22.44
C GLN A 106 37.09 3.79 23.36
N LYS A 107 35.80 3.70 23.72
CA LYS A 107 35.15 4.65 24.64
C LYS A 107 35.76 4.60 26.05
N LYS A 108 36.06 3.41 26.57
CA LYS A 108 36.74 3.25 27.86
C LYS A 108 38.15 3.85 27.82
N ALA A 109 38.92 3.54 26.78
CA ALA A 109 40.28 4.04 26.63
C ALA A 109 40.35 5.57 26.43
N SER A 110 39.41 6.16 25.69
CA SER A 110 39.34 7.62 25.53
C SER A 110 39.01 8.32 26.85
N PHE A 111 38.18 7.71 27.69
CA PHE A 111 37.81 8.27 28.99
C PHE A 111 39.00 8.28 29.96
N LEU A 112 39.72 7.16 30.06
CA LEU A 112 40.93 7.09 30.90
C LEU A 112 42.01 8.08 30.45
N ARG A 113 42.26 8.19 29.14
CA ARG A 113 43.18 9.19 28.59
C ARG A 113 42.77 10.64 28.89
N ALA A 114 41.47 10.92 28.94
CA ALA A 114 40.97 12.24 29.31
C ALA A 114 41.22 12.52 30.80
N GLN A 115 41.04 11.52 31.68
CA GLN A 115 41.37 11.65 33.10
C GLN A 115 42.87 11.87 33.34
N GLU A 116 43.73 11.11 32.66
CA GLU A 116 45.19 11.24 32.75
C GLU A 116 45.65 12.63 32.29
N LYS A 117 45.08 13.18 31.22
CA LYS A 117 45.39 14.55 30.78
C LYS A 117 44.95 15.60 31.78
N VAL A 118 43.72 15.51 32.29
CA VAL A 118 43.22 16.44 33.31
C VAL A 118 44.05 16.37 34.60
N ALA A 119 44.54 15.18 34.97
CA ALA A 119 45.43 15.02 36.10
C ALA A 119 46.86 15.53 35.85
N ALA A 120 47.32 15.58 34.60
CA ALA A 120 48.62 16.12 34.22
C ALA A 120 48.64 17.65 34.05
N ASP A 121 47.47 18.26 33.83
CA ASP A 121 47.31 19.71 33.68
C ASP A 121 47.02 20.44 35.02
N ASN A 122 46.96 19.72 36.16
CA ASN A 122 46.87 20.25 37.53
C ASN A 122 48.17 20.01 38.31
#